data_AF-A0A931V438-F1
#
_entry.id   AF-A0A931V438-F1
#
_cell.length_a   1.000
_cell.length_b   1.000
_cell.length_c   1.000
_cell.angle_alpha   90.00
_cell.angle_beta   90.00
_cell.angle_gamma   90.00
#
_symmetry.space_group_name_H-M   'P 1'
#
loop_
_entity.id
_entity.type
_entity.pdbx_description
1 polymer ?
#
loop_
_entity_poly.entity_id
_entity_poly.type
_entity_poly.pdbx_seq_one_letter_code
_entity_poly.pdbx_strand_id
1 'polypeptide(L)'
;MRRRPKLQVFLKPATAVAGSEVLAELVLTSKAETPVDAITLTLRGQEHVTVGEGWVSASIVAQRAAFGPRTLERGEHRVSARFVIPDDAPPTHRGRLVMVDYELEVHVDIPWWPDRRERYLVAVTRRPLPLAAPSPPTVFTNRKSAPNELHLEATIDDTRIEQGGVITGAVSFANVARKRVRSVDLVFQPREAVTSGDAPPVWLDGAALVSTILDRAPSEGETVPFRVKLPEDAAPTFSSRRARVTWSFSIVARVAFADDVTIALPILVSPAARRGAGAARRRTVLPPIGRERRALLVQAAAERLGLEVDAVHEELRGDAGLASLTIRLERREQSGLLAVAELSWPALGMSLAVRERRWTDAFGGAIDLDDAAFHQRVHVVAADADRARRMLDESLRAALVALTEIEIDDEGAVLAGPVSVTSSESMTGDLRPLVDAAQLLGSAVARVSVSAYR
;
A
#
# COMPACT_ATOMS: atom_id res chain seq x y z
N MET A 1 13.24 56.03 41.59
CA MET A 1 13.53 55.89 40.14
C MET A 1 12.71 54.72 39.60
N ARG A 2 11.83 54.95 38.60
CA ARG A 2 10.99 53.91 38.00
C ARG A 2 11.89 52.86 37.30
N ARG A 3 11.48 51.60 37.30
CA ARG A 3 12.20 50.51 36.63
C ARG A 3 11.21 49.68 35.82
N ARG A 4 11.63 49.27 34.62
CA ARG A 4 10.84 48.39 33.75
C ARG A 4 10.53 47.08 34.49
N PRO A 5 9.26 46.65 34.58
CA PRO A 5 8.93 45.38 35.19
C PRO A 5 9.55 44.23 34.39
N LYS A 6 10.00 43.18 35.09
CA LYS A 6 10.35 41.91 34.45
C LYS A 6 9.06 41.19 34.09
N LEU A 7 9.09 40.44 33.00
CA LEU A 7 7.93 39.79 32.41
C LEU A 7 8.22 38.31 32.25
N GLN A 8 7.28 37.46 32.66
CA GLN A 8 7.27 36.03 32.39
C GLN A 8 5.85 35.58 32.03
N VAL A 9 5.73 34.62 31.12
CA VAL A 9 4.45 34.02 30.74
C VAL A 9 4.50 32.52 30.96
N PHE A 10 3.44 31.99 31.56
CA PHE A 10 3.19 30.57 31.69
C PHE A 10 1.96 30.19 30.87
N LEU A 11 2.10 29.21 29.99
CA LEU A 11 1.00 28.66 29.19
C LEU A 11 0.54 27.34 29.79
N LYS A 12 -0.78 27.19 29.98
CA LYS A 12 -1.41 25.95 30.44
C LYS A 12 -2.53 25.57 29.46
N PRO A 13 -2.40 24.47 28.70
CA PRO A 13 -1.22 23.61 28.56
C PRO A 13 -0.05 24.29 27.82
N ALA A 14 1.17 23.72 27.92
CA ALA A 14 2.34 24.20 27.17
C ALA A 14 2.22 24.00 25.65
N THR A 15 1.52 22.94 25.24
CA THR A 15 1.09 22.70 23.85
C THR A 15 -0.43 22.70 23.81
N ALA A 16 -1.00 23.66 23.09
CA ALA A 16 -2.43 23.75 22.89
C ALA A 16 -2.90 22.73 21.85
N VAL A 17 -4.12 22.24 22.02
CA VAL A 17 -4.77 21.35 21.04
C VAL A 17 -5.81 22.17 20.28
N ALA A 18 -5.96 21.98 18.97
CA ALA A 18 -7.05 22.55 18.22
C ALA A 18 -8.41 22.25 18.90
N GLY A 19 -9.25 23.27 19.06
CA GLY A 19 -10.52 23.18 19.78
C GLY A 19 -10.44 23.24 21.30
N SER A 20 -9.29 23.60 21.87
CA SER A 20 -9.11 23.69 23.33
C SER A 20 -8.79 25.11 23.80
N GLU A 21 -8.95 25.34 25.09
CA GLU A 21 -8.53 26.59 25.73
C GLU A 21 -7.04 26.54 26.12
N VAL A 22 -6.36 27.68 25.94
CA VAL A 22 -5.05 27.96 26.53
C VAL A 22 -5.21 29.07 27.57
N LEU A 23 -4.72 28.80 28.79
CA LEU A 23 -4.59 29.80 29.84
C LEU A 23 -3.19 30.41 29.77
N ALA A 24 -3.11 31.71 29.54
CA ALA A 24 -1.89 32.49 29.64
C ALA A 24 -1.86 33.21 31.00
N GLU A 25 -0.92 32.83 31.85
CA GLU A 25 -0.64 33.48 33.14
C GLU A 25 0.60 34.35 33.00
N LEU A 26 0.40 35.67 33.06
CA LEU A 26 1.44 36.67 32.98
C LEU A 26 1.88 37.05 34.41
N VAL A 27 3.18 36.96 34.66
CA VAL A 27 3.82 37.38 35.91
C VAL A 27 4.69 38.60 35.65
N LEU A 28 4.36 39.70 36.31
CA LEU A 28 5.10 40.96 36.26
C LEU A 28 5.81 41.19 37.58
N THR A 29 7.15 41.27 37.56
CA THR A 29 7.94 41.59 38.76
C THR A 29 8.39 43.04 38.71
N SER A 30 7.86 43.86 39.60
CA SER A 30 8.21 45.27 39.70
C SER A 30 9.17 45.53 40.86
N LYS A 31 10.27 46.27 40.61
CA LYS A 31 11.25 46.66 41.64
C LYS A 31 10.91 47.97 42.35
N ALA A 32 9.96 48.72 41.83
CA ALA A 32 9.48 49.99 42.34
C ALA A 32 8.01 50.14 41.98
N GLU A 33 7.30 51.05 42.63
CA GLU A 33 5.94 51.39 42.21
C GLU A 33 5.94 51.89 40.76
N THR A 34 5.20 51.20 39.89
CA THR A 34 5.18 51.49 38.44
C THR A 34 3.73 51.58 37.96
N PRO A 35 3.24 52.77 37.58
CA PRO A 35 1.93 52.90 36.96
C PRO A 35 1.93 52.23 35.58
N VAL A 36 0.82 51.62 35.22
CA VAL A 36 0.58 50.96 33.93
C VAL A 36 -0.80 51.38 33.44
N ASP A 37 -0.88 51.88 32.22
CA ASP A 37 -2.15 52.35 31.63
C ASP A 37 -2.99 51.17 31.13
N ALA A 38 -2.33 50.13 30.62
CA ALA A 38 -2.98 48.89 30.24
C ALA A 38 -2.00 47.72 30.18
N ILE A 39 -2.52 46.51 30.40
CA ILE A 39 -1.84 45.26 30.04
C ILE A 39 -2.68 44.57 28.99
N THR A 40 -2.11 44.30 27.82
CA THR A 40 -2.77 43.60 26.72
C THR A 40 -2.05 42.30 26.41
N LEU A 41 -2.81 41.21 26.33
CA LEU A 41 -2.36 39.93 25.80
C LEU A 41 -3.12 39.67 24.50
N THR A 42 -2.39 39.41 23.41
CA THR A 42 -2.98 39.13 22.10
C THR A 42 -2.47 37.79 21.59
N LEU A 43 -3.36 36.82 21.42
CA LEU A 43 -3.06 35.57 20.72
C LEU A 43 -3.30 35.77 19.22
N ARG A 44 -2.30 35.51 18.39
CA ARG A 44 -2.38 35.53 16.93
C ARG A 44 -1.94 34.21 16.36
N GLY A 45 -2.74 33.61 15.49
CA GLY A 45 -2.35 32.50 14.63
C GLY A 45 -2.29 32.97 13.18
N GLN A 46 -1.19 32.66 12.50
CA GLN A 46 -0.97 33.03 11.11
C GLN A 46 -0.50 31.82 10.30
N GLU A 47 -1.05 31.70 9.11
CA GLU A 47 -0.57 30.82 8.05
C GLU A 47 0.13 31.66 7.01
N HIS A 48 1.35 31.29 6.65
CA HIS A 48 2.14 31.87 5.57
C HIS A 48 2.39 30.79 4.53
N VAL A 49 2.01 31.05 3.28
CA VAL A 49 2.27 30.14 2.16
C VAL A 49 3.12 30.82 1.10
N THR A 50 4.12 30.12 0.57
CA THR A 50 4.96 30.60 -0.53
C THR A 50 4.29 30.24 -1.86
N VAL A 51 4.05 31.23 -2.71
CA VAL A 51 3.42 31.07 -4.03
C VAL A 51 4.22 31.86 -5.04
N GLY A 52 4.89 31.17 -5.97
CA GLY A 52 5.86 31.80 -6.87
C GLY A 52 7.02 32.42 -6.08
N GLU A 53 7.33 33.70 -6.34
CA GLU A 53 8.38 34.44 -5.62
C GLU A 53 7.89 35.15 -4.36
N GLY A 54 6.57 35.12 -4.09
CA GLY A 54 5.94 35.84 -2.97
C GLY A 54 5.47 34.93 -1.84
N TRP A 55 5.06 35.56 -0.74
CA TRP A 55 4.38 34.92 0.38
C TRP A 55 2.99 35.54 0.57
N VAL A 56 2.02 34.71 0.91
CA VAL A 56 0.67 35.15 1.26
C VAL A 56 0.35 34.71 2.67
N SER A 57 -0.11 35.65 3.49
CA SER A 57 -0.52 35.40 4.86
C SER A 57 -2.04 35.30 5.00
N ALA A 58 -2.50 34.42 5.87
CA ALA A 58 -3.88 34.35 6.32
C ALA A 58 -3.93 34.32 7.85
N SER A 59 -4.86 35.07 8.44
CA SER A 59 -5.12 34.98 9.87
C SER A 59 -5.96 33.74 10.17
N ILE A 60 -5.51 32.95 11.14
CA ILE A 60 -6.22 31.79 11.67
C ILE A 60 -7.06 32.23 12.88
N VAL A 61 -6.43 32.96 13.80
CA VAL A 61 -7.06 33.46 15.02
C VAL A 61 -6.42 34.78 15.44
N ALA A 62 -7.23 35.69 15.98
CA ALA A 62 -6.79 36.91 16.62
C ALA A 62 -7.70 37.21 17.81
N GLN A 63 -7.21 36.99 19.02
CA GLN A 63 -7.95 37.22 20.26
C GLN A 63 -7.17 38.16 21.17
N ARG A 64 -7.87 39.07 21.83
CA ARG A 64 -7.28 40.09 22.70
C ARG A 64 -7.92 40.04 24.07
N ALA A 65 -7.09 40.00 25.11
CA ALA A 65 -7.48 40.24 26.50
C ALA A 65 -6.79 41.52 26.97
N ALA A 66 -7.57 42.46 27.51
CA ALA A 66 -7.06 43.73 28.02
C ALA A 66 -7.40 43.86 29.50
N PHE A 67 -6.42 44.27 30.29
CA PHE A 67 -6.55 44.63 31.69
C PHE A 67 -6.36 46.13 31.81
N GLY A 68 -7.30 46.79 32.47
CA GLY A 68 -7.31 48.25 32.60
C GLY A 68 -6.15 48.81 33.43
N PRO A 69 -6.12 50.14 33.61
CA PRO A 69 -5.06 50.82 34.33
C PRO A 69 -4.87 50.27 35.74
N ARG A 70 -3.60 50.13 36.16
CA ARG A 70 -3.25 49.73 37.52
C ARG A 70 -1.84 50.17 37.88
N THR A 71 -1.58 50.31 39.18
CA THR A 71 -0.24 50.49 39.70
C THR A 71 0.35 49.14 40.09
N LEU A 72 1.55 48.83 39.59
CA LEU A 72 2.34 47.69 40.02
C LEU A 72 3.16 48.09 41.24
N GLU A 73 2.68 47.70 42.43
CA GLU A 73 3.46 47.80 43.66
C GLU A 73 4.77 47.00 43.56
N ARG A 74 5.72 47.27 44.46
CA ARG A 74 6.96 46.48 44.51
C ARG A 74 6.63 45.02 44.83
N GLY A 75 7.01 44.10 43.95
CA GLY A 75 6.71 42.68 44.11
C GLY A 75 6.25 42.03 42.81
N GLU A 76 5.56 40.90 42.94
CA GLU A 76 5.00 40.14 41.83
C GLU A 76 3.51 40.43 41.65
N HIS A 77 3.10 40.58 40.40
CA HIS A 77 1.71 40.77 40.00
C HIS A 77 1.35 39.73 38.97
N ARG A 78 0.21 39.07 39.16
CA ARG A 78 -0.27 38.04 38.25
C ARG A 78 -1.56 38.47 37.58
N VAL A 79 -1.64 38.26 36.28
CA VAL A 79 -2.87 38.40 35.50
C VAL A 79 -3.01 37.21 34.57
N SER A 80 -4.23 36.76 34.33
CA SER A 80 -4.47 35.57 33.53
C SER A 80 -5.56 35.80 32.50
N ALA A 81 -5.34 35.32 31.28
CA ALA A 81 -6.31 35.37 30.19
C ALA A 81 -6.51 33.96 29.60
N ARG A 82 -7.75 33.66 29.20
CA ARG A 82 -8.08 32.44 28.46
C ARG A 82 -8.25 32.78 26.99
N PHE A 83 -7.69 31.94 26.13
CA PHE A 83 -7.82 32.03 24.69
C PHE A 83 -8.29 30.69 24.14
N VAL A 84 -9.17 30.70 23.13
CA VAL A 84 -9.69 29.48 22.50
C VAL A 84 -8.94 29.21 21.21
N ILE A 85 -8.36 28.03 21.02
CA ILE A 85 -7.82 27.64 19.71
C ILE A 85 -8.98 27.10 18.86
N PRO A 86 -9.22 27.62 17.64
CA PRO A 86 -10.27 27.09 16.77
C PRO A 86 -10.15 25.58 16.55
N ASP A 87 -11.28 24.89 16.35
CA ASP A 87 -11.31 23.44 16.11
C ASP A 87 -10.58 23.04 14.81
N ASP A 88 -10.63 23.90 13.79
CA ASP A 88 -10.01 23.70 12.47
C ASP A 88 -8.56 24.23 12.40
N ALA A 89 -8.03 24.76 13.51
CA ALA A 89 -6.69 25.32 13.59
C ALA A 89 -5.63 24.29 13.12
N PRO A 90 -4.80 24.61 12.10
CA PRO A 90 -3.69 23.75 11.72
C PRO A 90 -2.65 23.67 12.86
N PRO A 91 -1.88 22.58 12.95
CA PRO A 91 -0.80 22.48 13.92
C PRO A 91 0.29 23.51 13.60
N THR A 92 1.08 23.90 14.59
CA THR A 92 2.32 24.65 14.37
C THR A 92 3.20 23.83 13.44
N HIS A 93 3.63 24.43 12.34
CA HIS A 93 4.38 23.74 11.28
C HIS A 93 5.36 24.70 10.62
N ARG A 94 6.57 24.24 10.34
CA ARG A 94 7.60 25.02 9.63
C ARG A 94 8.11 24.21 8.46
N GLY A 95 7.43 24.38 7.34
CA GLY A 95 7.71 23.76 6.06
C GLY A 95 8.53 24.64 5.13
N ARG A 96 8.68 24.19 3.89
CA ARG A 96 9.31 24.97 2.81
C ARG A 96 8.30 25.84 2.08
N LEU A 97 7.08 25.33 1.87
CA LEU A 97 5.99 26.06 1.24
C LEU A 97 5.00 26.64 2.23
N VAL A 98 4.87 26.06 3.42
CA VAL A 98 3.89 26.49 4.42
C VAL A 98 4.51 26.65 5.80
N MET A 99 4.22 27.77 6.45
CA MET A 99 4.58 28.05 7.82
C MET A 99 3.32 28.44 8.61
N VAL A 100 3.10 27.80 9.75
CA VAL A 100 1.99 28.04 10.64
C VAL A 100 2.55 28.36 12.01
N ASP A 101 2.41 29.60 12.45
CA ASP A 101 2.88 30.07 13.75
C ASP A 101 1.70 30.61 14.58
N TYR A 102 1.77 30.38 15.89
CA TYR A 102 0.90 31.02 16.86
C TYR A 102 1.76 31.77 17.86
N GLU A 103 1.44 33.03 18.08
CA GLU A 103 2.19 33.94 18.92
C GLU A 103 1.27 34.57 19.97
N LEU A 104 1.72 34.57 21.23
CA LEU A 104 1.16 35.41 22.28
C LEU A 104 2.02 36.68 22.40
N GLU A 105 1.46 37.80 21.97
CA GLU A 105 2.04 39.13 22.15
C GLU A 105 1.56 39.73 23.47
N VAL A 106 2.49 40.10 24.34
CA VAL A 106 2.21 40.80 25.60
C VAL A 106 2.68 42.24 25.48
N HIS A 107 1.80 43.19 25.76
CA HIS A 107 2.08 44.61 25.76
C HIS A 107 1.68 45.23 27.10
N VAL A 108 2.64 45.80 27.81
CA VAL A 108 2.44 46.59 29.04
C VAL A 108 2.71 48.04 28.69
N ASP A 109 1.67 48.85 28.74
CA ASP A 109 1.67 50.28 28.44
C ASP A 109 2.06 51.07 29.69
N ILE A 110 3.16 51.83 29.64
CA ILE A 110 3.73 52.52 30.80
C ILE A 110 3.76 54.02 30.54
N PRO A 111 2.98 54.83 31.27
CA PRO A 111 2.87 56.26 31.00
C PRO A 111 4.21 56.97 31.15
N TRP A 112 4.57 57.74 30.11
CA TRP A 112 5.78 58.56 30.05
C TRP A 112 7.08 57.74 30.21
N TRP A 113 7.04 56.46 29.82
CA TRP A 113 8.17 55.53 29.85
C TRP A 113 8.07 54.54 28.66
N PRO A 114 9.16 53.90 28.20
CA PRO A 114 9.05 52.87 27.17
C PRO A 114 8.24 51.63 27.59
N ASP A 115 7.24 51.27 26.79
CA ASP A 115 6.43 50.06 26.93
C ASP A 115 7.25 48.77 27.07
N ARG A 116 6.66 47.75 27.69
CA ARG A 116 7.16 46.36 27.58
C ARG A 116 6.37 45.64 26.49
N ARG A 117 7.07 45.12 25.48
CA ARG A 117 6.50 44.23 24.46
C ARG A 117 7.33 42.96 24.39
N GLU A 118 6.67 41.81 24.45
CA GLU A 118 7.28 40.50 24.28
C GLU A 118 6.37 39.59 23.47
N ARG A 119 6.98 38.64 22.75
CA ARG A 119 6.27 37.64 21.96
C ARG A 119 6.71 36.25 22.39
N TYR A 120 5.75 35.35 22.50
CA TYR A 120 5.96 33.97 22.91
C TYR A 120 5.33 33.04 21.88
N LEU A 121 6.06 32.03 21.43
CA LEU A 121 5.50 31.00 20.57
C LEU A 121 4.56 30.11 21.37
N VAL A 122 3.38 29.86 20.80
CA VAL A 122 2.38 28.93 21.33
C VAL A 122 2.39 27.71 20.42
N ALA A 123 2.87 26.57 20.92
CA ALA A 123 2.81 25.34 20.16
C ALA A 123 1.36 24.85 20.08
N VAL A 124 0.84 24.66 18.87
CA VAL A 124 -0.49 24.11 18.61
C VAL A 124 -0.33 22.76 17.94
N THR A 125 -1.06 21.76 18.39
CA THR A 125 -1.18 20.45 17.73
C THR A 125 -2.63 20.15 17.40
N ARG A 126 -2.84 19.18 16.50
CA ARG A 126 -4.19 18.69 16.23
C ARG A 126 -4.68 17.79 17.35
N ARG A 127 -5.99 17.71 17.48
CA ARG A 127 -6.61 16.64 18.26
C ARG A 127 -6.21 15.30 17.62
N PRO A 128 -5.73 14.32 18.40
CA PRO A 128 -5.54 12.97 17.90
C PRO A 128 -6.84 12.50 17.25
N LEU A 129 -6.74 11.91 16.07
CA LEU A 129 -7.92 11.29 15.46
C LEU A 129 -8.44 10.21 16.42
N PRO A 130 -9.77 10.07 16.58
CA PRO A 130 -10.32 8.93 17.30
C PRO A 130 -9.71 7.64 16.73
N LEU A 131 -9.35 6.71 17.61
CA LEU A 131 -8.95 5.36 17.24
C LEU A 131 -10.07 4.73 16.42
N ALA A 132 -9.97 4.81 15.09
CA ALA A 132 -10.92 4.14 14.23
C ALA A 132 -10.67 2.64 14.29
N ALA A 133 -11.71 1.86 13.95
CA ALA A 133 -11.57 0.42 13.81
C ALA A 133 -10.38 0.09 12.88
N PRO A 134 -9.64 -1.01 13.15
CA PRO A 134 -8.52 -1.41 12.31
C PRO A 134 -8.98 -1.50 10.85
N SER A 135 -8.29 -0.80 9.94
CA SER A 135 -8.56 -0.89 8.50
C SER A 135 -8.54 -2.36 8.06
N PRO A 136 -9.38 -2.84 7.13
CA PRO A 136 -9.36 -4.23 6.69
C PRO A 136 -7.96 -4.66 6.24
N PRO A 137 -7.60 -5.95 6.40
CA PRO A 137 -6.30 -6.47 5.96
C PRO A 137 -6.12 -6.14 4.47
N THR A 138 -5.09 -5.37 4.15
CA THR A 138 -4.89 -4.86 2.79
C THR A 138 -3.50 -5.29 2.31
N VAL A 139 -3.50 -5.96 1.16
CA VAL A 139 -2.29 -6.23 0.38
C VAL A 139 -2.26 -5.22 -0.74
N PHE A 140 -1.14 -4.52 -0.83
CA PHE A 140 -0.87 -3.53 -1.85
C PHE A 140 -0.02 -4.21 -2.93
N THR A 141 -0.22 -3.81 -4.17
CA THR A 141 0.64 -4.22 -5.29
C THR A 141 1.10 -3.00 -6.08
N ASN A 142 2.26 -3.07 -6.74
CA ASN A 142 2.63 -2.07 -7.73
C ASN A 142 1.69 -2.22 -8.94
N ARG A 143 0.83 -1.21 -9.18
CA ARG A 143 -0.16 -1.28 -10.28
C ARG A 143 0.54 -1.39 -11.64
N LYS A 144 -0.04 -2.21 -12.53
CA LYS A 144 0.32 -2.37 -13.96
C LYS A 144 1.72 -2.94 -14.23
N SER A 145 2.17 -3.93 -13.48
CA SER A 145 3.28 -4.76 -13.97
C SER A 145 2.78 -5.62 -15.13
N ALA A 146 3.38 -5.48 -16.31
CA ALA A 146 3.19 -6.46 -17.37
C ALA A 146 3.57 -7.86 -16.85
N PRO A 147 3.08 -8.98 -17.43
CA PRO A 147 3.31 -10.33 -16.90
C PRO A 147 4.77 -10.68 -16.58
N ASN A 148 5.72 -9.99 -17.23
CA ASN A 148 7.16 -10.20 -17.14
C ASN A 148 7.93 -9.10 -16.39
N GLU A 149 7.24 -8.13 -15.80
CA GLU A 149 7.86 -7.06 -15.01
C GLU A 149 7.97 -7.44 -13.54
N LEU A 150 8.96 -6.87 -12.85
CA LEU A 150 9.13 -7.05 -11.41
C LEU A 150 7.84 -6.62 -10.69
N HIS A 151 7.26 -7.58 -9.96
CA HIS A 151 6.02 -7.41 -9.24
C HIS A 151 6.31 -7.41 -7.75
N LEU A 152 5.74 -6.44 -7.04
CA LEU A 152 5.87 -6.26 -5.60
C LEU A 152 4.50 -6.41 -4.96
N GLU A 153 4.45 -7.18 -3.88
CA GLU A 153 3.30 -7.22 -2.97
C GLU A 153 3.76 -6.77 -1.60
N ALA A 154 3.01 -5.88 -0.96
CA ALA A 154 3.35 -5.41 0.37
C ALA A 154 2.14 -5.37 1.29
N THR A 155 2.38 -5.47 2.58
CA THR A 155 1.37 -5.28 3.61
C THR A 155 1.96 -4.54 4.80
N ILE A 156 1.10 -3.82 5.52
CA ILE A 156 1.44 -3.06 6.74
C ILE A 156 0.39 -3.28 7.82
N ASP A 157 0.81 -3.14 9.07
CA ASP A 157 -0.02 -3.34 10.25
C ASP A 157 -1.11 -2.28 10.38
N ASP A 158 -0.81 -1.03 10.03
CA ASP A 158 -1.76 0.08 10.00
C ASP A 158 -1.40 1.11 8.92
N THR A 159 -2.41 1.81 8.39
CA THR A 159 -2.24 2.98 7.52
C THR A 159 -2.29 4.29 8.30
N ARG A 160 -2.63 4.26 9.60
CA ARG A 160 -2.59 5.42 10.49
C ARG A 160 -1.48 5.27 11.51
N ILE A 161 -0.53 6.20 11.47
CA ILE A 161 0.70 6.11 12.25
C ILE A 161 0.84 7.36 13.11
N GLU A 162 1.07 7.19 14.40
CA GLU A 162 1.38 8.32 15.28
C GLU A 162 2.79 8.86 15.01
N GLN A 163 3.02 10.14 15.29
CA GLN A 163 4.36 10.72 15.36
C GLN A 163 5.24 9.90 16.32
N GLY A 164 6.47 9.58 15.91
CA GLY A 164 7.33 8.66 16.68
C GLY A 164 6.88 7.19 16.66
N GLY A 165 5.78 6.88 15.98
CA GLY A 165 5.20 5.55 15.86
C GLY A 165 6.07 4.60 15.05
N VAL A 166 5.71 3.31 15.07
CA VAL A 166 6.43 2.26 14.33
C VAL A 166 5.46 1.63 13.35
N ILE A 167 5.91 1.52 12.10
CA ILE A 167 5.24 0.75 11.05
C ILE A 167 5.88 -0.63 11.03
N THR A 168 5.04 -1.65 11.00
CA THR A 168 5.45 -3.04 10.80
C THR A 168 4.81 -3.54 9.53
N GLY A 169 5.56 -4.26 8.70
CA GLY A 169 5.03 -4.79 7.46
C GLY A 169 5.91 -5.85 6.86
N ALA A 170 5.54 -6.26 5.66
CA ALA A 170 6.36 -7.14 4.84
C ALA A 170 6.20 -6.77 3.36
N VAL A 171 7.21 -7.10 2.57
CA VAL A 171 7.18 -7.00 1.11
C VAL A 171 7.66 -8.32 0.50
N SER A 172 7.05 -8.72 -0.60
CA SER A 172 7.47 -9.87 -1.38
C SER A 172 7.62 -9.50 -2.84
N PHE A 173 8.41 -10.30 -3.54
CA PHE A 173 8.84 -10.03 -4.90
C PHE A 173 8.51 -11.19 -5.82
N ALA A 174 8.05 -10.89 -7.01
CA ALA A 174 7.90 -11.85 -8.09
C ALA A 174 8.53 -11.31 -9.38
N ASN A 175 8.93 -12.21 -10.28
CA ASN A 175 9.69 -11.92 -11.49
C ASN A 175 11.10 -11.33 -11.21
N VAL A 176 11.78 -11.79 -10.15
CA VAL A 176 13.08 -11.23 -9.76
C VAL A 176 14.19 -11.63 -10.73
N ALA A 177 14.14 -12.83 -11.31
CA ALA A 177 15.18 -13.35 -12.22
C ALA A 177 15.48 -12.45 -13.43
N ARG A 178 14.52 -11.60 -13.83
CA ARG A 178 14.64 -10.71 -14.99
C ARG A 178 15.20 -9.32 -14.67
N LYS A 179 15.25 -8.95 -13.38
CA LYS A 179 15.69 -7.64 -12.93
C LYS A 179 16.74 -7.82 -11.85
N ARG A 180 17.91 -7.22 -12.07
CA ARG A 180 18.99 -7.26 -11.07
C ARG A 180 18.69 -6.24 -9.97
N VAL A 181 17.81 -6.63 -9.04
CA VAL A 181 17.54 -5.87 -7.81
C VAL A 181 18.78 -5.90 -6.93
N ARG A 182 19.25 -4.73 -6.50
CA ARG A 182 20.43 -4.57 -5.65
C ARG A 182 20.06 -4.46 -4.18
N SER A 183 19.04 -3.65 -3.91
CA SER A 183 18.56 -3.39 -2.56
C SER A 183 17.06 -3.06 -2.56
N VAL A 184 16.48 -3.07 -1.37
CA VAL A 184 15.09 -2.67 -1.12
C VAL A 184 15.09 -1.61 -0.04
N ASP A 185 14.55 -0.44 -0.38
CA ASP A 185 14.46 0.71 0.50
C ASP A 185 13.02 0.99 0.92
N LEU A 186 12.85 1.40 2.16
CA LEU A 186 11.67 2.10 2.66
C LEU A 186 11.91 3.59 2.53
N VAL A 187 10.99 4.30 1.88
CA VAL A 187 11.07 5.74 1.64
C VAL A 187 9.87 6.45 2.25
N PHE A 188 10.12 7.31 3.23
CA PHE A 188 9.13 8.18 3.84
C PHE A 188 9.38 9.61 3.40
N GLN A 189 8.40 10.24 2.77
CA GLN A 189 8.58 11.58 2.25
C GLN A 189 7.38 12.47 2.62
N PRO A 190 7.59 13.56 3.37
CA PRO A 190 6.55 14.54 3.58
C PRO A 190 6.32 15.30 2.26
N ARG A 191 5.07 15.64 1.98
CA ARG A 191 4.65 16.37 0.79
C ARG A 191 3.80 17.55 1.20
N GLU A 192 4.20 18.73 0.78
CA GLU A 192 3.48 19.97 1.01
C GLU A 192 2.77 20.37 -0.27
N ALA A 193 1.50 20.70 -0.18
CA ALA A 193 0.75 21.34 -1.25
C ALA A 193 0.28 22.71 -0.77
N VAL A 194 0.39 23.72 -1.62
CA VAL A 194 -0.20 25.04 -1.36
C VAL A 194 -1.14 25.42 -2.49
N THR A 195 -2.22 26.11 -2.14
CA THR A 195 -3.24 26.59 -3.08
C THR A 195 -3.36 28.09 -2.95
N SER A 196 -3.43 28.77 -4.10
CA SER A 196 -3.59 30.22 -4.20
C SER A 196 -4.64 30.56 -5.25
N GLY A 197 -5.80 31.05 -4.81
CA GLY A 197 -6.94 31.30 -5.68
C GLY A 197 -7.43 30.00 -6.34
N ASP A 198 -7.78 30.08 -7.61
CA ASP A 198 -8.33 28.95 -8.39
C ASP A 198 -7.24 28.11 -9.08
N ALA A 199 -5.96 28.43 -8.90
CA ALA A 199 -4.87 27.68 -9.49
C ALA A 199 -4.75 26.27 -8.89
N PRO A 200 -4.30 25.26 -9.67
CA PRO A 200 -4.05 23.93 -9.15
C PRO A 200 -3.00 23.98 -8.02
N PRO A 201 -3.09 23.07 -7.02
CA PRO A 201 -2.13 23.05 -5.92
C PRO A 201 -0.70 22.83 -6.41
N VAL A 202 0.24 23.63 -5.92
CA VAL A 202 1.67 23.42 -6.13
C VAL A 202 2.17 22.44 -5.09
N TRP A 203 2.70 21.30 -5.53
CA TRP A 203 3.26 20.27 -4.67
C TRP A 203 4.77 20.41 -4.57
N LEU A 204 5.31 20.26 -3.36
CA LEU A 204 6.73 20.14 -3.10
C LEU A 204 6.97 18.94 -2.18
N ASP A 205 7.87 18.07 -2.62
CA ASP A 205 8.32 16.97 -1.81
C ASP A 205 9.45 17.43 -0.87
N GLY A 206 9.32 17.09 0.40
CA GLY A 206 10.34 17.36 1.41
C GLY A 206 11.47 16.34 1.36
N ALA A 207 12.40 16.46 2.32
CA ALA A 207 13.51 15.53 2.46
C ALA A 207 12.97 14.12 2.78
N ALA A 208 13.36 13.15 1.97
CA ALA A 208 12.98 11.76 2.18
C ALA A 208 13.83 11.13 3.29
N LEU A 209 13.19 10.34 4.14
CA LEU A 209 13.83 9.46 5.10
C LEU A 209 13.88 8.07 4.46
N VAL A 210 15.10 7.55 4.32
CA VAL A 210 15.36 6.28 3.62
C VAL A 210 15.91 5.26 4.60
N SER A 211 15.36 4.05 4.57
CA SER A 211 15.85 2.91 5.35
C SER A 211 15.94 1.68 4.46
N THR A 212 17.14 1.17 4.23
CA THR A 212 17.34 -0.08 3.48
C THR A 212 16.96 -1.28 4.35
N ILE A 213 16.06 -2.12 3.85
CA ILE A 213 15.56 -3.33 4.55
C ILE A 213 16.14 -4.63 3.97
N LEU A 214 16.70 -4.56 2.76
CA LEU A 214 17.43 -5.66 2.15
C LEU A 214 18.56 -5.09 1.30
N ASP A 215 19.80 -5.51 1.55
CA ASP A 215 20.98 -5.13 0.76
C ASP A 215 21.50 -6.30 -0.06
N ARG A 216 20.58 -6.96 -0.78
CA ARG A 216 20.83 -8.02 -1.75
C ARG A 216 19.64 -8.17 -2.69
N ALA A 217 19.82 -8.97 -3.73
CA ALA A 217 18.70 -9.45 -4.53
C ALA A 217 17.75 -10.32 -3.65
N PRO A 218 16.43 -10.06 -3.67
CA PRO A 218 15.46 -10.94 -3.06
C PRO A 218 15.31 -12.23 -3.88
N SER A 219 14.88 -13.31 -3.24
CA SER A 219 14.50 -14.54 -3.94
C SER A 219 13.05 -14.46 -4.43
N GLU A 220 12.72 -15.24 -5.46
CA GLU A 220 11.35 -15.30 -5.99
C GLU A 220 10.36 -15.75 -4.91
N GLY A 221 9.32 -14.94 -4.65
CA GLY A 221 8.31 -15.19 -3.62
C GLY A 221 8.80 -14.99 -2.19
N GLU A 222 10.05 -14.56 -1.97
CA GLU A 222 10.61 -14.27 -0.65
C GLU A 222 9.81 -13.16 0.03
N THR A 223 9.45 -13.37 1.30
CA THR A 223 8.82 -12.35 2.14
C THR A 223 9.89 -11.71 3.02
N VAL A 224 10.09 -10.40 2.83
CA VAL A 224 11.04 -9.58 3.58
C VAL A 224 10.26 -8.77 4.62
N PRO A 225 10.31 -9.13 5.91
CA PRO A 225 9.66 -8.36 6.96
C PRO A 225 10.43 -7.05 7.21
N PHE A 226 9.71 -6.02 7.62
CA PHE A 226 10.32 -4.76 8.02
C PHE A 226 9.65 -4.13 9.24
N ARG A 227 10.42 -3.32 9.94
CA ARG A 227 9.98 -2.52 11.08
C ARG A 227 10.73 -1.20 11.08
N VAL A 228 10.00 -0.09 11.02
CA VAL A 228 10.61 1.25 10.93
C VAL A 228 9.88 2.25 11.81
N LYS A 229 10.65 3.08 12.52
CA LYS A 229 10.12 4.13 13.41
C LYS A 229 10.09 5.46 12.66
N LEU A 230 8.95 6.16 12.68
CA LEU A 230 8.91 7.55 12.23
C LEU A 230 9.65 8.46 13.22
N PRO A 231 10.22 9.58 12.76
CA PRO A 231 10.75 10.59 13.68
C PRO A 231 9.68 11.12 14.64
N GLU A 232 10.10 11.49 15.84
CA GLU A 232 9.20 12.06 16.87
C GLU A 232 8.74 13.47 16.52
N ASP A 233 9.51 14.17 15.68
CA ASP A 233 9.25 15.51 15.16
C ASP A 233 8.59 15.51 13.77
N ALA A 234 8.24 14.33 13.22
CA ALA A 234 7.56 14.22 11.94
C ALA A 234 6.26 15.04 11.97
N ALA A 235 6.06 15.97 11.04
CA ALA A 235 4.83 16.77 10.99
C ALA A 235 3.60 15.87 10.83
N PRO A 236 2.49 16.10 11.56
CA PRO A 236 1.28 15.31 11.35
C PRO A 236 0.66 15.66 9.99
N THR A 237 -0.11 14.75 9.42
CA THR A 237 -0.93 15.02 8.25
C THR A 237 -1.99 16.06 8.59
N PHE A 238 -2.06 17.16 7.85
CA PHE A 238 -3.07 18.18 8.04
C PHE A 238 -3.48 18.86 6.73
N SER A 239 -4.63 19.53 6.76
CA SER A 239 -5.07 20.45 5.71
C SER A 239 -5.61 21.70 6.37
N SER A 240 -5.18 22.85 5.89
CA SER A 240 -5.62 24.18 6.26
C SER A 240 -6.36 24.82 5.08
N ARG A 241 -6.61 26.14 5.16
CA ARG A 241 -7.28 26.87 4.07
C ARG A 241 -6.43 26.96 2.81
N ARG A 242 -5.11 27.12 2.95
CA ARG A 242 -4.20 27.34 1.81
C ARG A 242 -3.16 26.26 1.64
N ALA A 243 -3.06 25.30 2.56
CA ALA A 243 -2.03 24.28 2.50
C ALA A 243 -2.51 22.90 2.91
N ARG A 244 -1.73 21.90 2.51
CA ARG A 244 -1.89 20.50 2.91
C ARG A 244 -0.51 19.91 3.13
N VAL A 245 -0.36 19.18 4.22
CA VAL A 245 0.83 18.37 4.51
C VAL A 245 0.40 16.91 4.58
N THR A 246 1.01 16.07 3.76
CA THR A 246 0.75 14.63 3.67
C THR A 246 2.06 13.86 3.67
N TRP A 247 1.99 12.54 3.81
CA TRP A 247 3.15 11.67 3.73
C TRP A 247 2.95 10.64 2.63
N SER A 248 3.98 10.45 1.81
CA SER A 248 4.09 9.25 0.98
C SER A 248 5.01 8.26 1.67
N PHE A 249 4.53 7.03 1.83
CA PHE A 249 5.35 5.90 2.20
C PHE A 249 5.46 4.97 0.99
N SER A 250 6.67 4.61 0.62
CA SER A 250 6.93 3.78 -0.54
C SER A 250 7.96 2.70 -0.21
N ILE A 251 7.80 1.54 -0.83
CA ILE A 251 8.85 0.52 -0.87
C ILE A 251 9.44 0.54 -2.28
N VAL A 252 10.76 0.68 -2.36
CA VAL A 252 11.50 0.90 -3.60
C VAL A 252 12.49 -0.24 -3.80
N ALA A 253 12.29 -1.05 -4.82
CA ALA A 253 13.26 -2.03 -5.28
C ALA A 253 14.26 -1.33 -6.21
N ARG A 254 15.52 -1.24 -5.79
CA ARG A 254 16.59 -0.59 -6.55
C ARG A 254 17.10 -1.50 -7.65
N VAL A 255 16.93 -1.12 -8.91
CA VAL A 255 17.28 -1.98 -10.05
C VAL A 255 18.58 -1.51 -10.70
N ALA A 256 19.51 -2.44 -10.93
CA ALA A 256 20.73 -2.14 -11.66
C ALA A 256 20.43 -1.76 -13.12
N PHE A 257 20.87 -0.57 -13.55
CA PHE A 257 20.81 -0.13 -14.95
C PHE A 257 19.38 -0.02 -15.51
N ALA A 258 18.38 0.17 -14.65
CA ALA A 258 16.99 0.39 -15.04
C ALA A 258 16.30 1.28 -14.00
N ASP A 259 15.06 1.69 -14.29
CA ASP A 259 14.25 2.42 -13.33
C ASP A 259 13.90 1.57 -12.11
N ASP A 260 13.88 2.23 -10.96
CA ASP A 260 13.48 1.61 -9.70
C ASP A 260 11.99 1.26 -9.72
N VAL A 261 11.66 0.10 -9.17
CA VAL A 261 10.26 -0.33 -9.08
C VAL A 261 9.71 0.02 -7.71
N THR A 262 8.63 0.78 -7.70
CA THR A 262 8.06 1.35 -6.49
C THR A 262 6.63 0.88 -6.25
N ILE A 263 6.33 0.57 -4.99
CA ILE A 263 4.96 0.42 -4.49
C ILE A 263 4.68 1.51 -3.46
N ALA A 264 3.59 2.26 -3.68
CA ALA A 264 3.16 3.31 -2.77
C ALA A 264 2.12 2.77 -1.77
N LEU A 265 2.34 3.05 -0.49
CA LEU A 265 1.51 2.68 0.64
C LEU A 265 0.87 3.93 1.22
N PRO A 266 -0.47 4.03 1.27
CA PRO A 266 -1.13 5.19 1.83
C PRO A 266 -0.94 5.19 3.35
N ILE A 267 -0.30 6.23 3.87
CA ILE A 267 -0.19 6.46 5.31
C ILE A 267 -0.77 7.82 5.69
N LEU A 268 -1.32 7.90 6.90
CA LEU A 268 -1.74 9.12 7.56
C LEU A 268 -0.95 9.24 8.86
N VAL A 269 -0.26 10.37 9.04
CA VAL A 269 0.49 10.63 10.26
C VAL A 269 -0.39 11.43 11.23
N SER A 270 -0.67 10.90 12.41
CA SER A 270 -1.45 11.59 13.45
C SER A 270 -0.53 12.11 14.57
N PRO A 271 -0.93 13.18 15.28
CA PRO A 271 -0.22 13.61 16.48
C PRO A 271 -0.07 12.47 17.49
N ALA A 272 1.05 12.45 18.21
CA ALA A 272 1.23 11.47 19.30
C ALA A 272 0.15 11.66 20.37
N ALA A 273 -0.54 10.59 20.77
CA ALA A 273 -1.43 10.64 21.90
C ALA A 273 -0.63 10.89 23.20
N ARG A 274 -1.19 11.63 24.16
CA ARG A 274 -0.56 11.77 25.48
C ARG A 274 -0.36 10.38 26.08
N ARG A 275 0.87 10.06 26.51
CA ARG A 275 1.24 8.78 27.16
C ARG A 275 0.15 8.39 28.18
N GLY A 276 -0.55 7.28 27.92
CA GLY A 276 -1.64 6.77 28.76
C GLY A 276 -3.00 6.70 28.07
N ALA A 277 -3.22 7.41 26.97
CA ALA A 277 -4.33 7.13 26.06
C ALA A 277 -3.99 5.85 25.28
N GLY A 278 -4.76 4.78 25.48
CA GLY A 278 -4.41 3.43 25.07
C GLY A 278 -3.85 3.35 23.65
N ALA A 279 -2.68 2.72 23.50
CA ALA A 279 -2.15 2.38 22.19
C ALA A 279 -3.23 1.65 21.40
N ALA A 280 -3.48 2.10 20.16
CA ALA A 280 -4.31 1.35 19.23
C ALA A 280 -3.91 -0.13 19.29
N ARG A 281 -4.88 -1.04 19.38
CA ARG A 281 -4.63 -2.47 19.26
C ARG A 281 -4.01 -2.71 17.88
N ARG A 282 -2.69 -2.74 17.82
CA ARG A 282 -1.95 -3.09 16.61
C ARG A 282 -2.32 -4.52 16.23
N ARG A 283 -2.44 -4.76 14.93
CA ARG A 283 -2.60 -6.12 14.44
C ARG A 283 -1.38 -6.94 14.80
N THR A 284 -1.65 -8.11 15.37
CA THR A 284 -0.62 -9.11 15.67
C THR A 284 -0.32 -9.99 14.46
N VAL A 285 -1.21 -10.04 13.46
CA VAL A 285 -1.07 -10.87 12.27
C VAL A 285 -1.21 -10.02 11.02
N LEU A 286 -0.17 -10.01 10.19
CA LEU A 286 -0.17 -9.39 8.87
C LEU A 286 -0.82 -10.35 7.86
N PRO A 287 -1.53 -9.83 6.84
CA PRO A 287 -1.95 -10.62 5.69
C PRO A 287 -0.75 -11.34 5.05
N PRO A 288 -0.90 -12.62 4.66
CA PRO A 288 0.15 -13.32 3.94
C PRO A 288 0.35 -12.67 2.56
N ILE A 289 1.61 -12.66 2.10
CA ILE A 289 2.05 -12.15 0.79
C ILE A 289 3.01 -13.15 0.14
N GLY A 290 3.28 -12.98 -1.16
CA GLY A 290 4.30 -13.77 -1.84
C GLY A 290 3.98 -15.27 -1.87
N ARG A 291 4.97 -16.12 -1.60
CA ARG A 291 4.80 -17.59 -1.62
C ARG A 291 3.70 -18.08 -0.67
N GLU A 292 3.62 -17.52 0.54
CA GLU A 292 2.60 -17.91 1.53
C GLU A 292 1.19 -17.61 1.03
N ARG A 293 0.97 -16.41 0.49
CA ARG A 293 -0.31 -16.05 -0.12
C ARG A 293 -0.66 -16.97 -1.27
N ARG A 294 0.30 -17.24 -2.17
CA ARG A 294 0.07 -18.15 -3.31
C ARG A 294 -0.32 -19.54 -2.85
N ALA A 295 0.36 -20.11 -1.85
CA ALA A 295 0.02 -21.42 -1.30
C ALA A 295 -1.42 -21.46 -0.76
N LEU A 296 -1.87 -20.42 -0.07
CA LEU A 296 -3.25 -20.32 0.41
C LEU A 296 -4.28 -20.20 -0.73
N LEU A 297 -3.93 -19.48 -1.80
CA LEU A 297 -4.79 -19.38 -2.99
C LEU A 297 -4.90 -20.70 -3.74
N VAL A 298 -3.77 -21.40 -3.91
CA VAL A 298 -3.68 -22.74 -4.50
C VAL A 298 -4.52 -23.72 -3.70
N GLN A 299 -4.35 -23.76 -2.37
CA GLN A 299 -5.13 -24.61 -1.47
C GLN A 299 -6.63 -24.36 -1.62
N ALA A 300 -7.06 -23.10 -1.56
CA ALA A 300 -8.48 -22.75 -1.69
C ALA A 300 -9.06 -23.07 -3.08
N ALA A 301 -8.25 -23.02 -4.14
CA ALA A 301 -8.66 -23.43 -5.48
C ALA A 301 -8.76 -24.96 -5.60
N ALA A 302 -7.78 -25.68 -5.05
CA ALA A 302 -7.74 -27.14 -5.03
C ALA A 302 -8.98 -27.72 -4.35
N GLU A 303 -9.33 -27.22 -3.16
CA GLU A 303 -10.52 -27.63 -2.41
C GLU A 303 -11.82 -27.45 -3.22
N ARG A 304 -11.94 -26.38 -3.99
CA ARG A 304 -13.12 -26.12 -4.86
C ARG A 304 -13.14 -26.93 -6.15
N LEU A 305 -11.99 -27.44 -6.57
CA LEU A 305 -11.84 -28.28 -7.75
C LEU A 305 -11.84 -29.77 -7.41
N GLY A 306 -11.81 -30.13 -6.12
CA GLY A 306 -11.67 -31.52 -5.68
C GLY A 306 -10.27 -32.08 -5.93
N LEU A 307 -9.24 -31.22 -5.90
CA LEU A 307 -7.84 -31.59 -6.05
C LEU A 307 -7.14 -31.58 -4.69
N GLU A 308 -6.08 -32.36 -4.57
CA GLU A 308 -5.16 -32.39 -3.42
C GLU A 308 -3.94 -31.52 -3.69
N VAL A 309 -3.39 -30.87 -2.67
CA VAL A 309 -2.16 -30.07 -2.78
C VAL A 309 -0.96 -30.88 -2.31
N ASP A 310 0.00 -31.13 -3.20
CA ASP A 310 1.34 -31.56 -2.82
C ASP A 310 2.18 -30.32 -2.50
N ALA A 311 2.21 -29.95 -1.23
CA ALA A 311 2.95 -28.79 -0.74
C ALA A 311 4.48 -28.93 -0.89
N VAL A 312 5.01 -30.15 -1.04
CA VAL A 312 6.45 -30.39 -1.20
C VAL A 312 6.91 -30.02 -2.60
N HIS A 313 6.11 -30.39 -3.60
CA HIS A 313 6.40 -30.16 -5.01
C HIS A 313 5.71 -28.91 -5.60
N GLU A 314 4.88 -28.23 -4.81
CA GLU A 314 4.03 -27.11 -5.25
C GLU A 314 3.08 -27.51 -6.40
N GLU A 315 2.53 -28.74 -6.34
CA GLU A 315 1.66 -29.34 -7.35
C GLU A 315 0.23 -29.55 -6.84
N LEU A 316 -0.74 -29.56 -7.75
CA LEU A 316 -2.10 -30.05 -7.51
C LEU A 316 -2.24 -31.45 -8.09
N ARG A 317 -2.81 -32.39 -7.36
CA ARG A 317 -3.05 -33.75 -7.83
C ARG A 317 -4.53 -34.09 -7.77
N GLY A 318 -4.97 -34.95 -8.68
CA GLY A 318 -6.31 -35.50 -8.65
C GLY A 318 -6.45 -36.62 -9.66
N ASP A 319 -7.66 -37.18 -9.71
CA ASP A 319 -8.01 -38.22 -10.67
C ASP A 319 -9.03 -37.68 -11.67
N ALA A 320 -8.85 -38.05 -12.93
CA ALA A 320 -9.77 -37.79 -14.02
C ALA A 320 -10.14 -39.13 -14.67
N GLY A 321 -11.07 -39.87 -14.06
CA GLY A 321 -11.49 -41.18 -14.56
C GLY A 321 -10.34 -42.20 -14.49
N LEU A 322 -9.85 -42.64 -15.66
CA LEU A 322 -8.69 -43.55 -15.76
C LEU A 322 -7.34 -42.83 -15.87
N ALA A 323 -7.34 -41.50 -15.93
CA ALA A 323 -6.13 -40.70 -16.00
C ALA A 323 -5.80 -40.11 -14.62
N SER A 324 -4.54 -40.19 -14.22
CA SER A 324 -4.04 -39.39 -13.09
C SER A 324 -3.69 -37.99 -13.58
N LEU A 325 -4.03 -36.96 -12.81
CA LEU A 325 -3.84 -35.55 -13.15
C LEU A 325 -2.87 -34.90 -12.16
N THR A 326 -1.84 -34.24 -12.69
CA THR A 326 -0.94 -33.36 -11.92
C THR A 326 -0.92 -31.98 -12.57
N ILE A 327 -1.21 -30.92 -11.80
CA ILE A 327 -1.14 -29.53 -12.28
C ILE A 327 -0.03 -28.80 -11.55
N ARG A 328 0.88 -28.20 -12.30
CA ARG A 328 1.95 -27.33 -11.79
C ARG A 328 1.82 -25.92 -12.34
N LEU A 329 2.25 -24.94 -11.55
CA LEU A 329 2.29 -23.55 -11.98
C LEU A 329 3.66 -23.25 -12.59
N GLU A 330 3.69 -23.04 -13.91
CA GLU A 330 4.91 -22.73 -14.63
C GLU A 330 4.88 -21.29 -15.14
N ARG A 331 6.04 -20.63 -15.13
CA ARG A 331 6.18 -19.33 -15.78
C ARG A 331 6.96 -19.49 -17.08
N ARG A 332 6.33 -19.15 -18.21
CA ARG A 332 6.92 -19.20 -19.55
C ARG A 332 7.21 -17.81 -20.08
N GLU A 333 8.22 -17.69 -20.94
CA GLU A 333 8.75 -16.38 -21.34
C GLU A 333 7.72 -15.49 -22.04
N GLN A 334 6.91 -16.06 -22.92
CA GLN A 334 5.95 -15.35 -23.77
C GLN A 334 4.52 -15.33 -23.20
N SER A 335 4.13 -16.38 -22.47
CA SER A 335 2.73 -16.60 -22.04
C SER A 335 2.47 -16.19 -20.58
N GLY A 336 3.52 -15.84 -19.82
CA GLY A 336 3.38 -15.48 -18.40
C GLY A 336 3.23 -16.71 -17.50
N LEU A 337 2.40 -16.61 -16.47
CA LEU A 337 2.12 -17.72 -15.55
C LEU A 337 1.02 -18.61 -16.16
N LEU A 338 1.35 -19.89 -16.33
CA LEU A 338 0.47 -20.93 -16.82
C LEU A 338 0.25 -21.98 -15.73
N ALA A 339 -0.93 -22.57 -15.74
CA ALA A 339 -1.15 -23.87 -15.12
C ALA A 339 -0.93 -24.94 -16.19
N VAL A 340 -0.03 -25.88 -15.91
CA VAL A 340 0.32 -26.99 -16.79
C VAL A 340 -0.17 -28.27 -16.16
N ALA A 341 -1.16 -28.89 -16.79
CA ALA A 341 -1.75 -30.16 -16.40
C ALA A 341 -1.09 -31.30 -17.19
N GLU A 342 -0.46 -32.21 -16.48
CA GLU A 342 0.08 -33.45 -16.99
C GLU A 342 -0.87 -34.58 -16.61
N LEU A 343 -1.26 -35.35 -17.61
CA LEU A 343 -2.11 -36.52 -17.46
C LEU A 343 -1.34 -37.77 -17.91
N SER A 344 -1.54 -38.86 -17.19
CA SER A 344 -1.02 -40.17 -17.60
C SER A 344 -2.10 -41.25 -17.48
N TRP A 345 -2.12 -42.18 -18.44
CA TRP A 345 -3.04 -43.31 -18.51
C TRP A 345 -2.37 -44.55 -19.14
N PRO A 346 -2.97 -45.75 -19.03
CA PRO A 346 -2.44 -46.94 -19.71
C PRO A 346 -2.42 -46.77 -21.24
N ALA A 347 -1.34 -47.24 -21.87
CA ALA A 347 -1.13 -47.10 -23.31
C ALA A 347 -2.35 -47.53 -24.15
N LEU A 348 -2.82 -46.63 -25.02
CA LEU A 348 -4.01 -46.84 -25.86
C LEU A 348 -3.75 -47.76 -27.07
N GLY A 349 -2.49 -47.87 -27.50
CA GLY A 349 -2.06 -48.71 -28.62
C GLY A 349 -2.63 -48.29 -29.97
N MET A 350 -2.94 -47.01 -30.14
CA MET A 350 -3.53 -46.46 -31.37
C MET A 350 -2.57 -45.51 -32.10
N SER A 351 -1.33 -45.37 -31.62
CA SER A 351 -0.32 -44.45 -32.16
C SER A 351 -0.86 -43.02 -32.29
N LEU A 352 -1.64 -42.58 -31.30
CA LEU A 352 -2.22 -41.25 -31.24
C LEU A 352 -1.12 -40.21 -31.09
N ALA A 353 -1.24 -39.13 -31.85
CA ALA A 353 -0.51 -37.90 -31.65
C ALA A 353 -1.44 -36.73 -31.96
N VAL A 354 -1.80 -35.97 -30.94
CA VAL A 354 -2.51 -34.69 -31.02
C VAL A 354 -1.55 -33.62 -30.56
N ARG A 355 -1.31 -32.62 -31.40
CA ARG A 355 -0.43 -31.50 -31.05
C ARG A 355 -0.84 -30.25 -31.79
N GLU A 356 -0.32 -29.11 -31.36
CA GLU A 356 -0.50 -27.88 -32.12
C GLU A 356 0.08 -28.02 -33.54
N ARG A 357 -0.66 -27.46 -34.50
CA ARG A 357 -0.37 -27.54 -35.92
C ARG A 357 0.87 -26.72 -36.24
N ARG A 358 1.82 -27.35 -36.92
CA ARG A 358 3.03 -26.72 -37.44
C ARG A 358 2.91 -26.56 -38.95
N TRP A 359 3.65 -25.60 -39.51
CA TRP A 359 3.64 -25.35 -40.96
C TRP A 359 4.05 -26.57 -41.79
N THR A 360 4.87 -27.47 -41.22
CA THR A 360 5.32 -28.72 -41.86
C THR A 360 4.21 -29.77 -41.99
N ASP A 361 3.12 -29.63 -41.25
CA ASP A 361 2.05 -30.63 -41.20
C ASP A 361 1.10 -30.56 -42.39
N ALA A 362 1.25 -29.55 -43.25
CA ALA A 362 0.49 -29.43 -44.51
C ALA A 362 0.73 -30.61 -45.48
N PHE A 363 1.75 -31.43 -45.24
CA PHE A 363 2.15 -32.55 -46.09
C PHE A 363 1.92 -33.93 -45.43
N GLY A 364 1.36 -33.98 -44.22
CA GLY A 364 1.12 -35.21 -43.46
C GLY A 364 -0.31 -35.76 -43.59
N GLY A 365 -0.48 -37.06 -43.30
CA GLY A 365 -1.80 -37.71 -43.24
C GLY A 365 -2.52 -37.40 -41.92
N ALA A 366 -3.29 -36.31 -41.88
CA ALA A 366 -4.12 -35.97 -40.73
C ALA A 366 -5.48 -36.67 -40.81
N ILE A 367 -6.03 -37.06 -39.65
CA ILE A 367 -7.39 -37.60 -39.57
C ILE A 367 -8.39 -36.45 -39.64
N ASP A 368 -9.42 -36.56 -40.49
CA ASP A 368 -10.52 -35.61 -40.50
C ASP A 368 -11.57 -35.93 -39.42
N LEU A 369 -11.82 -34.95 -38.54
CA LEU A 369 -12.76 -34.95 -37.43
C LEU A 369 -14.01 -34.07 -37.68
N ASP A 370 -14.20 -33.57 -38.92
CA ASP A 370 -15.33 -32.71 -39.32
C ASP A 370 -15.45 -31.40 -38.49
N ASP A 371 -14.31 -30.88 -38.01
CA ASP A 371 -14.24 -29.69 -37.15
C ASP A 371 -13.17 -28.72 -37.65
N ALA A 372 -13.58 -27.80 -38.52
CA ALA A 372 -12.66 -26.86 -39.16
C ALA A 372 -11.93 -25.95 -38.16
N ALA A 373 -12.58 -25.56 -37.06
CA ALA A 373 -11.97 -24.69 -36.04
C ALA A 373 -10.88 -25.44 -35.27
N PHE A 374 -11.14 -26.70 -34.92
CA PHE A 374 -10.16 -27.58 -34.29
C PHE A 374 -8.95 -27.82 -35.21
N HIS A 375 -9.19 -28.17 -36.48
CA HIS A 375 -8.13 -28.44 -37.47
C HIS A 375 -7.26 -27.25 -37.84
N GLN A 376 -7.77 -26.02 -37.71
CA GLN A 376 -6.97 -24.82 -37.94
C GLN A 376 -5.81 -24.72 -36.94
N ARG A 377 -6.00 -25.24 -35.72
CA ARG A 377 -5.04 -25.11 -34.63
C ARG A 377 -4.34 -26.41 -34.27
N VAL A 378 -5.01 -27.55 -34.39
CA VAL A 378 -4.55 -28.84 -33.90
C VAL A 378 -4.35 -29.81 -35.05
N HIS A 379 -3.28 -30.59 -34.98
CA HIS A 379 -2.96 -31.66 -35.91
C HIS A 379 -3.12 -33.03 -35.21
N VAL A 380 -3.82 -33.96 -35.86
CA VAL A 380 -4.15 -35.28 -35.30
C VAL A 380 -3.69 -36.40 -36.22
N VAL A 381 -2.93 -37.34 -35.67
CA VAL A 381 -2.52 -38.60 -36.33
C VAL A 381 -2.87 -39.76 -35.41
N ALA A 382 -3.38 -40.85 -35.98
CA ALA A 382 -3.54 -42.13 -35.29
C ALA A 382 -3.56 -43.27 -36.31
N ALA A 383 -3.25 -44.49 -35.87
CA ALA A 383 -3.35 -45.71 -36.68
C ALA A 383 -4.81 -46.12 -36.92
N ASP A 384 -5.73 -45.80 -36.00
CA ASP A 384 -7.16 -46.10 -36.09
C ASP A 384 -7.98 -44.80 -36.02
N ALA A 385 -8.48 -44.37 -37.19
CA ALA A 385 -9.24 -43.12 -37.33
C ALA A 385 -10.58 -43.15 -36.57
N ASP A 386 -11.21 -44.31 -36.43
CA ASP A 386 -12.51 -44.42 -35.76
C ASP A 386 -12.36 -44.39 -34.24
N ARG A 387 -11.29 -45.00 -33.70
CA ARG A 387 -10.93 -44.81 -32.29
C ARG A 387 -10.57 -43.36 -31.99
N ALA A 388 -9.79 -42.71 -32.86
CA ALA A 388 -9.45 -41.30 -32.70
C ALA A 388 -10.69 -40.39 -32.68
N ARG A 389 -11.68 -40.62 -33.56
CA ARG A 389 -12.95 -39.87 -33.57
C ARG A 389 -13.77 -40.09 -32.29
N ARG A 390 -13.79 -41.31 -31.74
CA ARG A 390 -14.48 -41.61 -30.47
C ARG A 390 -13.78 -40.99 -29.26
N MET A 391 -12.45 -40.89 -29.31
CA MET A 391 -11.67 -40.23 -28.27
C MET A 391 -11.90 -38.72 -28.31
N LEU A 392 -11.67 -38.12 -29.48
CA LEU A 392 -11.76 -36.68 -29.73
C LEU A 392 -13.18 -36.29 -30.16
N ASP A 393 -14.16 -36.53 -29.27
CA ASP A 393 -15.55 -36.10 -29.50
C ASP A 393 -15.69 -34.57 -29.52
N GLU A 394 -16.87 -34.07 -29.91
CA GLU A 394 -17.15 -32.64 -30.03
C GLU A 394 -16.91 -31.86 -28.73
N SER A 395 -17.26 -32.45 -27.58
CA SER A 395 -17.09 -31.79 -26.27
C SER A 395 -15.62 -31.65 -25.90
N LEU A 396 -14.83 -32.71 -26.11
CA LEU A 396 -13.40 -32.68 -25.85
C LEU A 396 -12.68 -31.71 -26.81
N ARG A 397 -13.03 -31.72 -28.11
CA ARG A 397 -12.43 -30.78 -29.07
C ARG A 397 -12.69 -29.32 -28.69
N ALA A 398 -13.92 -28.99 -28.29
CA ALA A 398 -14.27 -27.66 -27.82
C ALA A 398 -13.47 -27.25 -26.58
N ALA A 399 -13.30 -28.15 -25.61
CA ALA A 399 -12.52 -27.91 -24.41
C ALA A 399 -11.03 -27.68 -24.72
N LEU A 400 -10.44 -28.51 -25.58
CA LEU A 400 -9.03 -28.40 -25.97
C LEU A 400 -8.73 -27.08 -26.68
N VAL A 401 -9.60 -26.62 -27.58
CA VAL A 401 -9.42 -25.34 -28.32
C VAL A 401 -9.42 -24.11 -27.39
N ALA A 402 -9.99 -24.20 -26.19
CA ALA A 402 -9.95 -23.12 -25.21
C ALA A 402 -8.59 -23.00 -24.48
N LEU A 403 -7.75 -24.04 -24.53
CA LEU A 403 -6.45 -24.08 -23.84
C LEU A 403 -5.38 -23.32 -24.62
N THR A 404 -4.23 -23.03 -24.00
CA THR A 404 -3.09 -22.38 -24.68
C THR A 404 -2.16 -23.38 -25.33
N GLU A 405 -1.97 -24.56 -24.74
CA GLU A 405 -1.11 -25.61 -25.28
C GLU A 405 -1.77 -26.97 -25.12
N ILE A 406 -1.56 -27.83 -26.12
CA ILE A 406 -2.17 -29.17 -26.20
C ILE A 406 -1.14 -30.11 -26.82
N GLU A 407 -0.80 -31.15 -26.07
CA GLU A 407 -0.06 -32.32 -26.54
C GLU A 407 -0.72 -33.57 -25.95
N ILE A 408 -1.07 -34.54 -26.78
CA ILE A 408 -1.70 -35.80 -26.36
C ILE A 408 -1.09 -36.93 -27.18
N ASP A 409 -0.74 -38.01 -26.52
CA ASP A 409 -0.25 -39.22 -27.16
C ASP A 409 -0.96 -40.48 -26.63
N ASP A 410 -0.39 -41.65 -26.88
CA ASP A 410 -0.94 -42.93 -26.45
C ASP A 410 -0.91 -43.15 -24.93
N GLU A 411 -0.04 -42.44 -24.20
CA GLU A 411 0.25 -42.68 -22.77
C GLU A 411 -0.15 -41.51 -21.88
N GLY A 412 -0.36 -40.31 -22.44
CA GLY A 412 -0.71 -39.15 -21.65
C GLY A 412 -1.07 -37.90 -22.44
N ALA A 413 -1.18 -36.80 -21.69
CA ALA A 413 -1.37 -35.47 -22.24
C ALA A 413 -0.65 -34.41 -21.41
N VAL A 414 -0.24 -33.34 -22.09
CA VAL A 414 0.20 -32.08 -21.50
C VAL A 414 -0.72 -30.99 -22.00
N LEU A 415 -1.41 -30.34 -21.07
CA LEU A 415 -2.37 -29.28 -21.31
C LEU A 415 -1.91 -28.02 -20.56
N ALA A 416 -1.99 -26.84 -21.19
CA ALA A 416 -1.66 -25.60 -20.48
C ALA A 416 -2.69 -24.49 -20.70
N GLY A 417 -2.92 -23.68 -19.67
CA GLY A 417 -3.80 -22.52 -19.71
C GLY A 417 -3.28 -21.37 -18.84
N PRO A 418 -3.65 -20.11 -19.13
CA PRO A 418 -3.25 -18.96 -18.33
C PRO A 418 -3.87 -19.05 -16.93
N VAL A 419 -3.14 -18.59 -15.91
CA VAL A 419 -3.63 -18.59 -14.53
C VAL A 419 -3.23 -17.32 -13.78
N SER A 420 -4.20 -16.74 -13.08
CA SER A 420 -4.05 -15.58 -12.21
C SER A 420 -4.01 -15.99 -10.75
N VAL A 421 -3.09 -15.39 -9.99
CA VAL A 421 -2.94 -15.58 -8.53
C VAL A 421 -3.44 -14.36 -7.74
N THR A 422 -4.40 -13.61 -8.28
CA THR A 422 -4.94 -12.40 -7.62
C THR A 422 -5.94 -12.73 -6.52
N SER A 423 -6.83 -13.70 -6.77
CA SER A 423 -7.85 -14.18 -5.84
C SER A 423 -8.10 -15.67 -6.04
N SER A 424 -8.66 -16.33 -5.02
CA SER A 424 -8.97 -17.76 -5.11
C SER A 424 -10.09 -18.04 -6.11
N GLU A 425 -11.02 -17.10 -6.29
CA GLU A 425 -12.09 -17.18 -7.29
C GLU A 425 -11.54 -17.07 -8.72
N SER A 426 -10.66 -16.09 -8.98
CA SER A 426 -9.98 -15.95 -10.27
C SER A 426 -9.18 -17.21 -10.59
N MET A 427 -8.37 -17.70 -9.64
CA MET A 427 -7.57 -18.89 -9.82
C MET A 427 -8.43 -20.14 -10.07
N THR A 428 -9.54 -20.29 -9.35
CA THR A 428 -10.49 -21.39 -9.57
C THR A 428 -11.11 -21.31 -10.96
N GLY A 429 -11.49 -20.11 -11.42
CA GLY A 429 -12.02 -19.87 -12.75
C GLY A 429 -11.03 -20.21 -13.85
N ASP A 430 -9.76 -19.84 -13.67
CA ASP A 430 -8.69 -20.09 -14.64
C ASP A 430 -8.26 -21.57 -14.71
N LEU A 431 -8.30 -22.28 -13.59
CA LEU A 431 -7.98 -23.71 -13.53
C LEU A 431 -9.13 -24.61 -14.02
N ARG A 432 -10.38 -24.12 -13.98
CA ARG A 432 -11.57 -24.90 -14.34
C ARG A 432 -11.49 -25.51 -15.75
N PRO A 433 -11.15 -24.76 -16.83
CA PRO A 433 -11.06 -25.34 -18.16
C PRO A 433 -10.06 -26.49 -18.28
N LEU A 434 -8.94 -26.43 -17.55
CA LEU A 434 -7.94 -27.51 -17.55
C LEU A 434 -8.49 -28.77 -16.85
N VAL A 435 -9.14 -28.60 -15.70
CA VAL A 435 -9.74 -29.72 -14.96
C VAL A 435 -10.88 -30.35 -15.75
N ASP A 436 -11.74 -29.54 -16.37
CA ASP A 436 -12.86 -30.03 -17.19
C ASP A 436 -12.34 -30.78 -18.43
N ALA A 437 -11.32 -30.26 -19.12
CA ALA A 437 -10.67 -30.95 -20.24
C ALA A 437 -10.03 -32.27 -19.80
N ALA A 438 -9.39 -32.31 -18.62
CA ALA A 438 -8.82 -33.51 -18.05
C ALA A 438 -9.88 -34.58 -17.77
N GLN A 439 -11.03 -34.19 -17.19
CA GLN A 439 -12.15 -35.11 -16.95
C GLN A 439 -12.75 -35.66 -18.25
N LEU A 440 -12.85 -34.84 -19.29
CA LEU A 440 -13.29 -35.27 -20.62
C LEU A 440 -12.29 -36.26 -21.24
N LEU A 441 -10.98 -36.00 -21.15
CA LEU A 441 -9.94 -36.92 -21.60
C LEU A 441 -10.00 -38.26 -20.86
N GLY A 442 -10.08 -38.22 -19.54
CA GLY A 442 -10.22 -39.42 -18.72
C GLY A 442 -11.40 -40.30 -19.09
N SER A 443 -12.55 -39.66 -19.38
CA SER A 443 -13.75 -40.33 -19.86
C SER A 443 -13.56 -40.90 -21.27
N ALA A 444 -12.87 -40.17 -22.15
CA ALA A 444 -12.56 -40.60 -23.51
C ALA A 444 -11.62 -41.81 -23.54
N VAL A 445 -10.57 -41.79 -22.72
CA VAL A 445 -9.63 -42.91 -22.51
C VAL A 445 -10.39 -44.16 -22.05
N ALA A 446 -11.32 -44.03 -21.11
CA ALA A 446 -12.14 -45.15 -20.66
C ALA A 446 -13.00 -45.77 -21.77
N ARG A 447 -13.59 -44.93 -22.64
CA ARG A 447 -14.40 -45.42 -23.78
C ARG A 447 -13.58 -46.22 -24.78
N VAL A 448 -12.34 -45.79 -25.07
CA VAL A 448 -11.48 -46.45 -26.07
C VAL A 448 -10.80 -47.69 -25.50
N SER A 449 -10.42 -47.66 -24.21
CA SER A 449 -9.75 -48.79 -23.54
C SER A 449 -10.65 -50.03 -23.41
N VAL A 450 -11.94 -49.85 -23.12
CA VAL A 450 -12.92 -50.95 -23.03
C VAL A 450 -13.15 -51.64 -24.38
N SER A 451 -12.90 -50.94 -25.49
CA SER A 451 -13.08 -51.46 -26.85
C SER A 451 -11.94 -52.38 -27.32
N ALA A 452 -10.82 -52.46 -26.59
CA ALA A 452 -9.67 -53.29 -26.98
C ALA A 452 -9.78 -54.76 -26.51
N TYR A 453 -10.74 -55.07 -25.62
CA TYR A 453 -10.95 -56.40 -25.04
C TYR A 453 -12.24 -57.10 -25.52
N ARG A 454 -12.88 -56.57 -26.57
CA ARG A 454 -13.95 -57.24 -27.33
C ARG A 454 -13.48 -57.45 -28.75
#